data_AF-A0A8D5U462-F1
#
_entry.id   AF-A0A8D5U462-F1
#
_cell.length_a   1.000
_cell.length_b   1.000
_cell.length_c   1.000
_cell.angle_alpha   90.00
_cell.angle_beta   90.00
_cell.angle_gamma   90.00
#
_symmetry.space_group_name_H-M   'P 1'
#
loop_
_entity.id
_entity.type
_entity.pdbx_description
1 polymer ?
#
loop_
_entity_poly.entity_id
_entity_poly.type
_entity_poly.pdbx_seq_one_letter_code
_entity_poly.pdbx_strand_id
1 'polypeptide(L)'
;MSWDLELLGLNKLKSGALYMFIAPFLLIVAVILIVVTGFVSAFFSQNNNLPTSPSSGLPVITPSQAGGLLAGLTVGAILAFISLILSLVGIFSIRSGFGNLSYKVRDVEIGKTGTTLIIVNIILSFILPIVILLFAFLAPSSFNPIDFSLFYDGIQIILLILGVIGNILIGIGYYRVGNIYGSDATRIGGILIATIILSIVGFILAYIGLGGIINKIRSGGQPVSQGTYYPQPPYVQPAIYQEGGQGILTSQGVLNFQVYSTVPATLILAFIEGVNISTSTIWPQSIPPNQITNVTAKFTPIQVTPNAQYRVRVTALVNGVTTDFVVIAVGT
;
A
#
# COMPACT_ATOMS: atom_id res chain seq x y z
N MET A 1 -16.44 -14.78 6.07
CA MET A 1 -16.53 -13.31 6.20
C MET A 1 -15.27 -12.54 5.76
N SER A 2 -14.12 -13.18 5.49
CA SER A 2 -12.89 -12.46 5.08
C SER A 2 -12.89 -11.96 3.62
N TRP A 3 -13.60 -12.65 2.72
CA TRP A 3 -13.61 -12.36 1.28
C TRP A 3 -14.13 -10.96 0.91
N ASP A 4 -15.16 -10.47 1.60
CA ASP A 4 -15.78 -9.18 1.27
C ASP A 4 -14.86 -7.98 1.59
N LEU A 5 -14.08 -8.08 2.67
CA LEU A 5 -13.13 -7.05 3.10
C LEU A 5 -11.93 -6.93 2.15
N GLU A 6 -11.43 -8.05 1.66
CA GLU A 6 -10.31 -8.11 0.71
C GLU A 6 -10.71 -7.52 -0.64
N LEU A 7 -11.86 -7.94 -1.17
CA LEU A 7 -12.40 -7.41 -2.42
C LEU A 7 -12.71 -5.91 -2.31
N LEU A 8 -13.23 -5.47 -1.17
CA LEU A 8 -13.45 -4.05 -0.88
C LEU A 8 -12.12 -3.28 -0.86
N GLY A 9 -11.09 -3.81 -0.21
CA GLY A 9 -9.76 -3.21 -0.17
C GLY A 9 -9.13 -3.04 -1.55
N LEU A 10 -9.19 -4.08 -2.38
CA LEU A 10 -8.68 -4.04 -3.75
C LEU A 10 -9.46 -3.07 -4.63
N ASN A 11 -10.79 -3.01 -4.51
CA ASN A 11 -11.60 -2.04 -5.26
C ASN A 11 -11.24 -0.60 -4.88
N LYS A 12 -11.02 -0.32 -3.60
CA LYS A 12 -10.60 1.01 -3.12
C LYS A 12 -9.20 1.39 -3.59
N LEU A 13 -8.26 0.44 -3.61
CA LEU A 13 -6.94 0.67 -4.22
C LEU A 13 -7.08 0.98 -5.72
N LYS A 14 -7.93 0.24 -6.44
CA LYS A 14 -8.15 0.44 -7.87
C LYS A 14 -8.75 1.82 -8.15
N SER A 15 -9.83 2.20 -7.46
CA SER A 15 -10.42 3.54 -7.63
C SER A 15 -9.43 4.63 -7.23
N GLY A 16 -8.66 4.40 -6.16
CA GLY A 16 -7.59 5.31 -5.74
C GLY A 16 -6.54 5.54 -6.83
N ALA A 17 -6.04 4.46 -7.45
CA ALA A 17 -5.07 4.54 -8.56
C ALA A 17 -5.64 5.29 -9.78
N LEU A 18 -6.93 5.09 -10.09
CA LEU A 18 -7.63 5.82 -11.16
C LEU A 18 -7.58 7.34 -10.91
N TYR A 19 -7.97 7.77 -9.72
CA TYR A 19 -7.97 9.19 -9.37
C TYR A 19 -6.55 9.77 -9.34
N MET A 20 -5.57 9.01 -8.85
CA MET A 20 -4.18 9.43 -8.77
C MET A 20 -3.49 9.62 -10.13
N PHE A 21 -3.98 9.03 -11.21
CA PHE A 21 -3.48 9.35 -12.55
C PHE A 21 -4.30 10.45 -13.24
N ILE A 22 -5.61 10.51 -13.03
CA ILE A 22 -6.47 11.54 -13.66
C ILE A 22 -6.17 12.93 -13.12
N ALA A 23 -5.95 13.06 -11.81
CA ALA A 23 -5.70 14.34 -11.16
C ALA A 23 -4.45 15.08 -11.70
N PRO A 24 -3.25 14.47 -11.77
CA PRO A 24 -2.09 15.16 -12.33
C PRO A 24 -2.28 15.48 -13.82
N PHE A 25 -3.02 14.66 -14.58
CA PHE A 25 -3.35 14.99 -15.97
C PHE A 25 -4.20 16.26 -16.08
N LEU A 26 -5.25 16.38 -15.26
CA LEU A 26 -6.07 17.60 -15.19
C LEU A 26 -5.26 18.81 -14.75
N LEU A 27 -4.31 18.64 -13.82
CA LEU A 27 -3.42 19.71 -13.38
C LEU A 27 -2.49 20.18 -14.52
N ILE A 28 -1.91 19.25 -15.28
CA ILE A 28 -1.08 19.57 -16.46
C ILE A 28 -1.90 20.37 -17.48
N VAL A 29 -3.14 19.94 -17.78
CA VAL A 29 -4.03 20.67 -18.69
C VAL A 29 -4.35 22.07 -18.15
N ALA A 30 -4.63 22.20 -16.85
CA ALA A 30 -4.86 23.50 -16.21
C ALA A 30 -3.66 24.44 -16.35
N VAL A 31 -2.44 23.94 -16.09
CA VAL A 31 -1.20 24.71 -16.23
C VAL A 31 -0.96 25.12 -17.69
N ILE A 32 -1.14 24.20 -18.63
CA ILE A 32 -1.01 24.52 -20.07
C ILE A 32 -1.99 25.60 -20.47
N LEU A 33 -3.25 25.54 -20.04
CA LEU A 33 -4.23 26.59 -20.35
C LEU A 33 -3.84 27.94 -19.77
N ILE A 34 -3.37 27.99 -18.52
CA ILE A 34 -2.90 29.24 -17.89
C ILE A 34 -1.69 29.80 -18.66
N VAL A 35 -0.71 28.96 -19.00
CA VAL A 35 0.49 29.38 -19.72
C VAL A 35 0.15 29.84 -21.15
N VAL A 36 -0.68 29.09 -21.87
CA VAL A 36 -1.08 29.45 -23.25
C VAL A 36 -1.88 30.73 -23.26
N THR A 37 -2.88 30.87 -22.38
CA THR A 37 -3.68 32.11 -22.31
C THR A 37 -2.84 33.31 -21.88
N GLY A 38 -1.94 33.13 -20.89
CA GLY A 38 -0.98 34.15 -20.49
C GLY A 38 -0.03 34.55 -21.62
N PHE A 39 0.58 33.58 -22.30
CA PHE A 39 1.49 33.82 -23.42
C PHE A 39 0.79 34.52 -24.60
N VAL A 40 -0.40 34.02 -24.99
CA VAL A 40 -1.21 34.63 -26.05
C VAL A 40 -1.55 36.08 -25.71
N SER A 41 -1.99 36.34 -24.47
CA SER A 41 -2.30 37.71 -24.03
C SER A 41 -1.10 38.64 -24.06
N ALA A 42 0.09 38.16 -23.66
CA ALA A 42 1.33 38.92 -23.68
C ALA A 42 1.84 39.17 -25.11
N PHE A 43 1.77 38.17 -25.98
CA PHE A 43 2.19 38.28 -27.38
C PHE A 43 1.33 39.29 -28.17
N PHE A 44 0.01 39.24 -28.01
CA PHE A 44 -0.90 40.22 -28.62
C PHE A 44 -0.80 41.63 -27.98
N SER A 45 -0.19 41.75 -26.79
CA SER A 45 0.14 43.03 -26.17
C SER A 45 1.39 43.67 -26.78
N GLN A 46 2.38 42.89 -27.21
CA GLN A 46 3.56 43.47 -27.88
C GLN A 46 3.32 43.85 -29.34
N ASN A 47 2.51 43.09 -30.08
CA ASN A 47 2.34 43.29 -31.52
C ASN A 47 1.35 44.40 -31.91
N ASN A 48 0.47 44.78 -30.99
CA ASN A 48 -0.32 45.99 -31.16
C ASN A 48 0.48 47.13 -30.53
N ASN A 49 0.83 48.18 -31.27
CA ASN A 49 1.47 49.37 -30.70
C ASN A 49 0.52 49.99 -29.67
N LEU A 50 0.59 49.54 -28.42
CA LEU A 50 -0.31 49.99 -27.37
C LEU A 50 0.03 51.43 -27.01
N PRO A 51 -0.96 52.32 -26.87
CA PRO A 51 -0.74 53.65 -26.34
C PRO A 51 -0.21 53.51 -24.91
N THR A 52 1.07 53.85 -24.71
CA THR A 52 1.65 54.03 -23.38
C THR A 52 0.92 55.17 -22.69
N SER A 53 0.46 54.98 -21.45
CA SER A 53 -0.07 56.10 -20.67
C SER A 53 1.04 57.15 -20.52
N PRO A 54 0.81 58.43 -20.89
CA PRO A 54 1.84 59.46 -20.90
C PRO A 54 2.40 59.79 -19.50
N SER A 55 1.81 59.27 -18.42
CA SER A 55 2.19 59.55 -17.04
C SER A 55 2.93 58.42 -16.30
N SER A 56 2.99 57.19 -16.83
CA SER A 56 3.58 56.05 -16.10
C SER A 56 4.47 55.12 -16.91
N GLY A 57 4.52 55.24 -18.24
CA GLY A 57 5.32 54.33 -19.09
C GLY A 57 4.89 52.86 -19.02
N LEU A 58 3.81 52.54 -18.30
CA LEU A 58 3.28 51.19 -18.16
C LEU A 58 2.32 50.88 -19.32
N PRO A 59 2.35 49.65 -19.87
CA PRO A 59 1.39 49.21 -20.87
C PRO A 59 -0.04 49.24 -20.31
N VAL A 60 -0.98 49.87 -21.03
CA VAL A 60 -2.40 49.89 -20.66
C VAL A 60 -3.04 48.57 -21.09
N ILE A 61 -3.39 47.68 -20.17
CA ILE A 61 -4.09 46.43 -20.51
C ILE A 61 -5.47 46.78 -21.08
N THR A 62 -5.75 46.40 -22.33
CA THR A 62 -7.08 46.62 -22.93
C THR A 62 -8.12 45.65 -22.34
N PRO A 63 -9.41 46.02 -22.28
CA PRO A 63 -10.47 45.16 -21.72
C PRO A 63 -10.57 43.76 -22.36
N SER A 64 -10.25 43.64 -23.66
CA SER A 64 -10.21 42.35 -24.37
C SER A 64 -9.03 41.47 -23.96
N GLN A 65 -7.87 42.06 -23.64
CA GLN A 65 -6.70 41.35 -23.12
C GLN A 65 -6.90 40.91 -21.67
N ALA A 66 -7.51 41.77 -20.84
CA ALA A 66 -7.93 41.40 -19.49
C ALA A 66 -8.96 40.25 -19.51
N GLY A 67 -9.92 40.28 -20.45
CA GLY A 67 -10.91 39.22 -20.62
C GLY A 67 -10.30 37.85 -20.95
N GLY A 68 -9.31 37.78 -21.85
CA GLY A 68 -8.62 36.53 -22.20
C GLY A 68 -7.80 35.93 -21.05
N LEU A 69 -7.07 36.77 -20.31
CA LEU A 69 -6.32 36.37 -19.10
C LEU A 69 -7.25 35.87 -18.00
N LEU A 70 -8.34 36.60 -17.73
CA LEU A 70 -9.31 36.22 -16.71
C LEU A 70 -10.05 34.92 -17.08
N ALA A 71 -10.40 34.72 -18.36
CA ALA A 71 -10.99 33.47 -18.84
C ALA A 71 -10.02 32.28 -18.69
N GLY A 72 -8.75 32.44 -19.03
CA GLY A 72 -7.73 31.41 -18.86
C GLY A 72 -7.47 31.05 -17.39
N LEU A 73 -7.36 32.07 -16.53
CA LEU A 73 -7.18 31.90 -15.08
C LEU A 73 -8.40 31.26 -14.42
N THR A 74 -9.62 31.64 -14.81
CA THR A 74 -10.84 31.06 -14.22
C THR A 74 -11.00 29.59 -14.59
N VAL A 75 -10.88 29.23 -15.88
CA VAL A 75 -10.96 27.82 -16.32
C VAL A 75 -9.81 27.00 -15.73
N GLY A 76 -8.58 27.53 -15.76
CA GLY A 76 -7.41 26.89 -15.16
C GLY A 76 -7.58 26.65 -13.66
N ALA A 77 -8.07 27.65 -12.92
CA ALA A 77 -8.32 27.54 -11.48
C ALA A 77 -9.40 26.48 -11.16
N ILE A 78 -10.48 26.42 -11.94
CA ILE A 78 -11.53 25.39 -11.78
C ILE A 78 -10.94 24.00 -11.99
N LEU A 79 -10.15 23.79 -13.06
CA LEU A 79 -9.53 22.49 -13.33
C LEU A 79 -8.50 22.10 -12.26
N ALA A 80 -7.71 23.05 -11.77
CA ALA A 80 -6.78 22.82 -10.66
C ALA A 80 -7.53 22.44 -9.37
N PHE A 81 -8.66 23.07 -9.08
CA PHE A 81 -9.50 22.74 -7.93
C PHE A 81 -10.13 21.35 -8.04
N ILE A 82 -10.64 20.98 -9.22
CA ILE A 82 -11.15 19.62 -9.47
C ILE A 82 -10.03 18.58 -9.30
N SER A 83 -8.84 18.87 -9.85
CA SER A 83 -7.66 18.00 -9.70
C SER A 83 -7.28 17.78 -8.22
N LEU A 84 -7.34 18.84 -7.41
CA LEU A 84 -7.10 18.74 -5.97
C LEU A 84 -8.10 17.80 -5.28
N ILE A 85 -9.40 17.98 -5.55
CA ILE A 85 -10.45 17.13 -4.97
C ILE A 85 -10.22 15.67 -5.36
N LEU A 86 -9.95 15.40 -6.64
CA LEU A 86 -9.69 14.04 -7.12
C LEU A 86 -8.43 13.44 -6.47
N SER A 87 -7.37 14.23 -6.28
CA SER A 87 -6.16 13.78 -5.58
C SER A 87 -6.48 13.36 -4.15
N LEU A 88 -7.24 14.17 -3.40
CA LEU A 88 -7.65 13.86 -2.04
C LEU A 88 -8.51 12.59 -1.98
N VAL A 89 -9.54 12.50 -2.83
CA VAL A 89 -10.40 11.30 -2.94
C VAL A 89 -9.58 10.07 -3.31
N GLY A 90 -8.62 10.22 -4.22
CA GLY A 90 -7.66 9.19 -4.60
C GLY A 90 -6.88 8.66 -3.41
N ILE A 91 -6.23 9.56 -2.66
CA ILE A 91 -5.38 9.18 -1.53
C ILE A 91 -6.20 8.58 -0.38
N PHE A 92 -7.39 9.11 -0.07
CA PHE A 92 -8.27 8.50 0.93
C PHE A 92 -8.72 7.10 0.52
N SER A 93 -9.01 6.90 -0.77
CA SER A 93 -9.35 5.59 -1.32
C SER A 93 -8.17 4.62 -1.18
N ILE A 94 -6.94 5.05 -1.51
CA ILE A 94 -5.74 4.21 -1.37
C ILE A 94 -5.50 3.87 0.11
N ARG A 95 -5.59 4.85 1.02
CA ARG A 95 -5.39 4.66 2.47
C ARG A 95 -6.37 3.64 3.02
N SER A 96 -7.66 3.77 2.68
CA SER A 96 -8.68 2.82 3.09
C SER A 96 -8.48 1.46 2.42
N GLY A 97 -8.01 1.41 1.17
CA GLY A 97 -7.68 0.17 0.47
C GLY A 97 -6.59 -0.63 1.18
N PHE A 98 -5.46 0.01 1.51
CA PHE A 98 -4.39 -0.64 2.28
C PHE A 98 -4.84 -1.01 3.69
N GLY A 99 -5.62 -0.15 4.36
CA GLY A 99 -6.17 -0.47 5.68
C GLY A 99 -7.10 -1.68 5.69
N ASN A 100 -7.87 -1.87 4.62
CA ASN A 100 -8.75 -3.03 4.45
C ASN A 100 -8.00 -4.30 4.02
N LEU A 101 -6.75 -4.19 3.53
CA LEU A 101 -5.92 -5.33 3.14
C LEU A 101 -4.96 -5.76 4.25
N SER A 102 -4.67 -4.89 5.21
CA SER A 102 -3.72 -5.18 6.29
C SER A 102 -4.17 -6.31 7.22
N TYR A 103 -5.49 -6.58 7.31
CA TYR A 103 -6.00 -7.68 8.13
C TYR A 103 -5.55 -9.06 7.63
N LYS A 104 -5.27 -9.20 6.33
CA LYS A 104 -4.85 -10.46 5.71
C LYS A 104 -3.36 -10.51 5.49
N VAL A 105 -2.73 -9.36 5.24
CA VAL A 105 -1.30 -9.28 5.00
C VAL A 105 -0.72 -8.08 5.73
N ARG A 106 -0.03 -8.33 6.84
CA ARG A 106 0.63 -7.30 7.66
C ARG A 106 1.61 -6.45 6.84
N ASP A 107 2.16 -7.02 5.77
CA ASP A 107 3.17 -6.39 4.93
C ASP A 107 2.67 -5.22 4.07
N VAL A 108 1.36 -5.02 3.87
CA VAL A 108 0.82 -3.88 3.09
C VAL A 108 0.55 -2.62 3.91
N GLU A 109 0.77 -2.66 5.23
CA GLU A 109 0.60 -1.48 6.11
C GLU A 109 1.52 -0.32 5.75
N ILE A 110 2.67 -0.61 5.14
CA ILE A 110 3.63 0.41 4.71
C ILE A 110 3.01 1.41 3.71
N GLY A 111 2.10 0.94 2.86
CA GLY A 111 1.36 1.79 1.92
C GLY A 111 0.40 2.75 2.62
N LYS A 112 -0.21 2.33 3.74
CA LYS A 112 -1.08 3.18 4.56
C LYS A 112 -0.28 4.31 5.23
N THR A 113 0.92 4.00 5.73
CA THR A 113 1.84 5.03 6.26
C THR A 113 2.21 6.03 5.17
N GLY A 114 2.57 5.54 3.97
CA GLY A 114 2.86 6.39 2.82
C GLY A 114 1.72 7.34 2.46
N THR A 115 0.48 6.83 2.35
CA THR A 115 -0.68 7.69 2.10
C THR A 115 -0.92 8.73 3.19
N THR A 116 -0.62 8.42 4.45
CA THR A 116 -0.77 9.38 5.54
C THR A 116 0.25 10.52 5.42
N LEU A 117 1.49 10.22 5.03
CA LEU A 117 2.50 11.24 4.75
C LEU A 117 2.09 12.16 3.59
N ILE A 118 1.51 11.60 2.52
CA ILE A 118 1.01 12.41 1.40
C ILE A 118 -0.16 13.30 1.84
N ILE A 119 -1.09 12.81 2.68
CA ILE A 119 -2.18 13.65 3.21
C ILE A 119 -1.61 14.83 4.01
N VAL A 120 -0.67 14.56 4.91
CA VAL A 120 -0.01 15.60 5.72
C VAL A 120 0.71 16.60 4.80
N ASN A 121 1.42 16.12 3.77
CA ASN A 121 2.08 16.98 2.81
C ASN A 121 1.10 17.88 2.07
N ILE A 122 -0.01 17.33 1.54
CA ILE A 122 -1.03 18.13 0.85
C ILE A 122 -1.58 19.19 1.80
N ILE A 123 -1.96 18.83 3.03
CA ILE A 123 -2.48 19.80 4.00
C ILE A 123 -1.46 20.93 4.27
N LEU A 124 -0.19 20.59 4.51
CA LEU A 124 0.86 21.59 4.74
C LEU A 124 1.10 22.46 3.51
N SER A 125 1.08 21.88 2.30
CA SER A 125 1.27 22.63 1.05
C SER A 125 0.20 23.69 0.81
N PHE A 126 -1.01 23.50 1.37
CA PHE A 126 -2.10 24.48 1.29
C PHE A 126 -2.09 25.48 2.44
N ILE A 127 -1.78 25.05 3.66
CA ILE A 127 -1.78 25.93 4.85
C ILE A 127 -0.59 26.89 4.81
N LEU A 128 0.58 26.42 4.38
CA LEU A 128 1.81 27.20 4.48
C LEU A 128 1.76 28.51 3.67
N PRO A 129 1.32 28.54 2.39
CA PRO A 129 1.19 29.79 1.64
C PRO A 129 0.24 30.79 2.30
N ILE A 130 -0.84 30.32 2.94
CA ILE A 130 -1.82 31.17 3.62
C ILE A 130 -1.20 31.80 4.87
N VAL A 131 -0.51 31.00 5.69
CA VAL A 131 0.20 31.49 6.89
C VAL A 131 1.26 32.51 6.49
N ILE A 132 1.94 32.27 5.38
CA ILE A 132 2.98 33.14 4.84
C ILE A 132 2.41 34.46 4.35
N LEU A 133 1.29 34.42 3.62
CA LEU A 133 0.60 35.62 3.16
C LEU A 133 0.10 36.46 4.36
N LEU A 134 -0.44 35.81 5.38
CA LEU A 134 -0.86 36.46 6.61
C LEU A 134 0.32 37.12 7.33
N PHE A 135 1.45 36.40 7.44
CA PHE A 135 2.65 36.94 8.06
C PHE A 135 3.21 38.13 7.26
N ALA A 136 3.27 38.03 5.93
CA ALA A 136 3.72 39.12 5.06
C ALA A 136 2.83 40.37 5.19
N PHE A 137 1.53 40.20 5.40
CA PHE A 137 0.60 41.31 5.64
C PHE A 137 0.78 41.97 7.02
N LEU A 138 1.11 41.18 8.05
CA LEU A 138 1.27 41.65 9.43
C LEU A 138 2.72 42.05 9.78
N ALA A 139 3.68 41.75 8.91
CA ALA A 139 5.10 41.97 9.17
C ALA A 139 5.39 43.48 9.29
N PRO A 140 6.13 43.93 10.33
CA PRO A 140 6.57 45.32 10.43
C PRO A 140 7.45 45.71 9.25
N SER A 141 7.44 47.00 8.90
CA SER A 141 8.14 47.58 7.74
C SER A 141 9.67 47.39 7.76
N SER A 142 10.24 46.94 8.87
CA SER A 142 11.65 46.56 9.02
C SER A 142 11.97 45.13 8.58
N PHE A 143 10.99 44.32 8.17
CA PHE A 143 11.22 42.96 7.69
C PHE A 143 11.92 42.97 6.32
N ASN A 144 13.00 42.21 6.22
CA ASN A 144 13.69 41.96 4.96
C ASN A 144 12.98 40.81 4.21
N PRO A 145 12.43 41.05 3.00
CA PRO A 145 11.76 40.02 2.20
C PRO A 145 12.64 38.82 1.86
N ILE A 146 13.97 39.03 1.81
CA ILE A 146 14.94 37.99 1.43
C ILE A 146 15.02 36.89 2.50
N ASP A 147 15.06 37.25 3.79
CA ASP A 147 15.18 36.29 4.89
C ASP A 147 13.95 35.37 4.98
N PHE A 148 12.79 35.88 4.58
CA PHE A 148 11.55 35.13 4.55
C PHE A 148 11.44 34.17 3.35
N SER A 149 11.96 34.57 2.18
CA SER A 149 12.04 33.69 1.01
C SER A 149 12.89 32.45 1.31
N LEU A 150 14.06 32.64 1.92
CA LEU A 150 14.96 31.53 2.27
C LEU A 150 14.32 30.54 3.26
N PHE A 151 13.57 31.06 4.24
CA PHE A 151 12.82 30.22 5.18
C PHE A 151 11.72 29.42 4.48
N TYR A 152 10.95 30.06 3.60
CA TYR A 152 9.92 29.39 2.81
C TYR A 152 10.49 28.30 1.92
N ASP A 153 11.55 28.61 1.17
CA ASP A 153 12.21 27.66 0.28
C ASP A 153 12.76 26.46 1.06
N GLY A 154 13.31 26.70 2.25
CA GLY A 154 13.74 25.65 3.18
C GLY A 154 12.60 24.70 3.57
N ILE A 155 11.42 25.22 3.90
CA ILE A 155 10.24 24.38 4.20
C ILE A 155 9.76 23.64 2.96
N GLN A 156 9.77 24.27 1.79
CA GLN A 156 9.37 23.62 0.54
C GLN A 156 10.25 22.40 0.22
N ILE A 157 11.55 22.48 0.48
CA ILE A 157 12.46 21.34 0.33
C ILE A 157 12.08 20.20 1.28
N ILE A 158 11.73 20.49 2.53
CA ILE A 158 11.29 19.48 3.50
C ILE A 158 9.99 18.82 3.04
N LEU A 159 9.02 19.60 2.55
CA LEU A 159 7.77 19.08 2.01
C LEU A 159 8.00 18.21 0.77
N LEU A 160 8.94 18.59 -0.09
CA LEU A 160 9.34 17.78 -1.23
C LEU A 160 9.86 16.41 -0.79
N ILE A 161 10.80 16.38 0.18
CA ILE A 161 11.35 15.14 0.73
C ILE A 161 10.24 14.28 1.37
N LEU A 162 9.34 14.89 2.13
CA LEU A 162 8.21 14.19 2.74
C LEU A 162 7.29 13.56 1.69
N GLY A 163 7.05 14.26 0.58
CA GLY A 163 6.27 13.78 -0.56
C GLY A 163 6.95 12.63 -1.29
N VAL A 164 8.26 12.74 -1.49
CA VAL A 164 9.10 11.67 -2.08
C VAL A 164 8.98 10.40 -1.25
N ILE A 165 9.19 10.49 0.06
CA ILE A 165 9.09 9.34 0.98
C ILE A 165 7.68 8.76 0.95
N GLY A 166 6.65 9.60 1.01
CA GLY A 166 5.25 9.17 0.94
C GLY A 166 4.95 8.37 -0.32
N ASN A 167 5.41 8.83 -1.49
CA ASN A 167 5.22 8.14 -2.77
C ASN A 167 5.97 6.82 -2.84
N ILE A 168 7.21 6.76 -2.32
CA ILE A 168 7.99 5.52 -2.25
C ILE A 168 7.24 4.48 -1.42
N LEU A 169 6.73 4.85 -0.24
CA LEU A 169 6.00 3.93 0.63
C LEU A 169 4.69 3.43 0.00
N ILE A 170 3.97 4.31 -0.70
CA ILE A 170 2.79 3.91 -1.50
C ILE A 170 3.19 2.91 -2.58
N GLY A 171 4.27 3.19 -3.32
CA GLY A 171 4.80 2.32 -4.36
C GLY A 171 5.18 0.94 -3.83
N ILE A 172 5.87 0.86 -2.68
CA ILE A 172 6.16 -0.40 -1.98
C ILE A 172 4.86 -1.12 -1.60
N GLY A 173 3.85 -0.40 -1.13
CA GLY A 173 2.53 -0.96 -0.85
C GLY A 173 1.91 -1.65 -2.08
N TYR A 174 1.87 -0.97 -3.23
CA TYR A 174 1.39 -1.54 -4.49
C TYR A 174 2.24 -2.71 -4.98
N TYR A 175 3.56 -2.60 -4.89
CA TYR A 175 4.48 -3.69 -5.24
C TYR A 175 4.14 -4.95 -4.45
N ARG A 176 3.96 -4.81 -3.13
CA ARG A 176 3.62 -5.92 -2.25
C ARG A 176 2.26 -6.53 -2.60
N VAL A 177 1.24 -5.71 -2.85
CA VAL A 177 -0.06 -6.20 -3.36
C VAL A 177 0.15 -6.99 -4.65
N GLY A 178 0.84 -6.45 -5.64
CA GLY A 178 1.13 -7.17 -6.88
C GLY A 178 1.88 -8.48 -6.67
N ASN A 179 2.80 -8.51 -5.70
CA ASN A 179 3.53 -9.71 -5.34
C ASN A 179 2.63 -10.80 -4.73
N ILE A 180 1.78 -10.43 -3.77
CA ILE A 180 0.86 -11.34 -3.06
C ILE A 180 -0.15 -11.98 -4.02
N TYR A 181 -0.65 -11.21 -4.98
CA TYR A 181 -1.69 -11.66 -5.90
C TYR A 181 -1.16 -12.14 -7.27
N GLY A 182 0.16 -12.25 -7.42
CA GLY A 182 0.79 -12.70 -8.68
C GLY A 182 0.40 -11.85 -9.89
N SER A 183 0.45 -10.52 -9.75
CA SER A 183 0.16 -9.56 -10.81
C SER A 183 1.39 -8.71 -11.13
N ASP A 184 2.04 -9.03 -12.26
CA ASP A 184 3.22 -8.30 -12.72
C ASP A 184 2.90 -6.83 -13.01
N ALA A 185 1.73 -6.55 -13.58
CA ALA A 185 1.29 -5.17 -13.82
C ALA A 185 1.18 -4.36 -12.52
N THR A 186 0.61 -4.93 -11.45
CA THR A 186 0.53 -4.25 -10.16
C THR A 186 1.90 -4.13 -9.50
N ARG A 187 2.76 -5.15 -9.67
CA ARG A 187 4.12 -5.17 -9.13
C ARG A 187 5.01 -4.10 -9.77
N ILE A 188 5.07 -4.09 -11.10
CA ILE A 188 5.79 -3.08 -11.89
C ILE A 188 5.18 -1.69 -11.65
N GLY A 189 3.85 -1.60 -11.60
CA GLY A 189 3.15 -0.37 -11.27
C GLY A 189 3.60 0.24 -9.94
N GLY A 190 3.75 -0.59 -8.90
CA GLY A 190 4.29 -0.17 -7.60
C GLY A 190 5.71 0.38 -7.65
N ILE A 191 6.60 -0.26 -8.43
CA ILE A 191 7.97 0.21 -8.64
C ILE A 191 7.97 1.58 -9.33
N LEU A 192 7.17 1.74 -10.38
CA LEU A 192 7.07 2.99 -11.11
C LEU A 192 6.48 4.13 -10.26
N ILE A 193 5.49 3.84 -9.41
CA ILE A 193 4.95 4.81 -8.42
C ILE A 193 6.08 5.32 -7.51
N ALA A 194 6.97 4.43 -7.06
CA ALA A 194 8.08 4.81 -6.19
C ALA A 194 9.13 5.71 -6.88
N THR A 195 9.26 5.64 -8.21
CA THR A 195 10.23 6.45 -8.96
C THR A 195 9.83 7.89 -9.24
N ILE A 196 8.64 8.34 -8.80
CA ILE A 196 8.08 9.71 -8.90
C ILE A 196 7.87 10.20 -10.34
N ILE A 197 8.91 10.21 -11.17
CA ILE A 197 8.92 10.62 -12.57
C ILE A 197 7.92 9.78 -13.39
N LEU A 198 7.89 8.46 -13.14
CA LEU A 198 7.02 7.52 -13.85
C LEU A 198 5.75 7.17 -13.06
N SER A 199 5.41 7.96 -12.04
CA SER A 199 4.29 7.65 -11.14
C SER A 199 2.95 7.55 -11.85
N ILE A 200 2.69 8.39 -12.86
CA ILE A 200 1.48 8.35 -13.69
C ILE A 200 1.36 6.97 -14.38
N VAL A 201 2.42 6.52 -15.03
CA VAL A 201 2.47 5.20 -15.69
C VAL A 201 2.30 4.09 -14.67
N GLY A 202 2.92 4.25 -13.50
CA GLY A 202 2.79 3.30 -12.39
C GLY A 202 1.35 3.14 -11.89
N PHE A 203 0.62 4.24 -11.71
CA PHE A 203 -0.79 4.19 -11.32
C PHE A 203 -1.69 3.56 -12.39
N ILE A 204 -1.40 3.76 -13.68
CA ILE A 204 -2.12 3.09 -14.78
C ILE A 204 -1.93 1.58 -14.71
N LEU A 205 -0.67 1.10 -14.59
CA LEU A 205 -0.38 -0.33 -14.48
C LEU A 205 -0.97 -0.93 -13.21
N ALA A 206 -0.91 -0.22 -12.09
CA ALA A 206 -1.55 -0.62 -10.84
C ALA A 206 -3.07 -0.77 -11.00
N TYR A 207 -3.74 0.18 -11.67
CA TYR A 207 -5.18 0.12 -11.96
C TYR A 207 -5.57 -1.11 -12.79
N ILE A 208 -4.85 -1.34 -13.89
CA ILE A 208 -5.09 -2.47 -14.81
C ILE A 208 -4.83 -3.79 -14.07
N GLY A 209 -3.69 -3.90 -13.39
CA GLY A 209 -3.30 -5.10 -12.65
C GLY A 209 -4.27 -5.42 -11.51
N LEU A 210 -4.74 -4.42 -10.76
CA LEU A 210 -5.76 -4.62 -9.73
C LEU A 210 -7.09 -5.10 -10.30
N GLY A 211 -7.48 -4.61 -11.48
CA GLY A 211 -8.64 -5.13 -12.20
C GLY A 211 -8.51 -6.63 -12.50
N GLY A 212 -7.33 -7.07 -12.95
CA GLY A 212 -7.02 -8.48 -13.15
C GLY A 212 -7.10 -9.31 -11.86
N ILE A 213 -6.54 -8.80 -10.76
CA ILE A 213 -6.60 -9.45 -9.44
C ILE A 213 -8.06 -9.61 -8.96
N ILE A 214 -8.85 -8.54 -9.02
CA ILE A 214 -10.25 -8.54 -8.60
C ILE A 214 -11.05 -9.57 -9.40
N ASN A 215 -10.83 -9.65 -10.71
CA ASN A 215 -11.50 -10.62 -11.56
C ASN A 215 -11.11 -12.07 -11.21
N LYS A 216 -9.82 -12.33 -10.97
CA LYS A 216 -9.32 -13.65 -10.53
C LYS A 216 -9.95 -14.09 -9.20
N ILE A 217 -10.04 -13.18 -8.23
CA ILE A 217 -10.65 -13.47 -6.92
C ILE A 217 -12.15 -13.75 -7.08
N ARG A 218 -12.86 -12.95 -7.89
CA ARG A 218 -14.30 -13.15 -8.17
C ARG A 218 -14.57 -14.46 -8.89
N SER A 219 -13.64 -14.95 -9.71
CA SER A 219 -13.74 -16.25 -10.39
C SER A 219 -13.26 -17.42 -9.53
N GLY A 220 -13.02 -17.24 -8.22
CA GLY A 220 -12.59 -18.29 -7.30
C GLY A 220 -11.09 -18.60 -7.31
N GLY A 221 -10.28 -17.82 -8.02
CA GLY A 221 -8.82 -17.93 -8.01
C GLY A 221 -8.24 -17.51 -6.66
N GLN A 222 -7.45 -18.39 -6.05
CA GLN A 222 -6.69 -18.07 -4.83
C GLN A 222 -5.49 -17.18 -5.17
N PRO A 223 -5.07 -16.27 -4.27
CA PRO A 223 -3.84 -15.50 -4.44
C PRO A 223 -2.66 -16.46 -4.61
N VAL A 224 -1.94 -16.31 -5.72
CA VAL A 224 -0.68 -17.01 -5.95
C VAL A 224 0.36 -16.25 -5.16
N SER A 225 0.62 -16.68 -3.93
CA SER A 225 1.74 -16.20 -3.12
C SER A 225 3.04 -16.53 -3.87
N GLN A 226 3.46 -15.70 -4.83
CA GLN A 226 4.81 -15.73 -5.33
C GLN A 226 5.68 -15.13 -4.22
N GLY A 227 6.20 -16.03 -3.39
CA GLY A 227 7.25 -15.69 -2.44
C GLY A 227 8.36 -14.97 -3.18
N THR A 228 8.72 -13.80 -2.66
CA THR A 228 9.95 -13.11 -2.99
C THR A 228 11.09 -14.13 -3.05
N TYR A 229 11.81 -14.18 -4.17
CA TYR A 229 13.01 -14.99 -4.34
C TYR A 229 14.10 -14.43 -3.41
N TYR A 230 14.05 -14.75 -2.13
CA TYR A 230 15.24 -14.84 -1.33
C TYR A 230 16.03 -16.03 -1.88
N PRO A 231 17.36 -15.94 -2.06
CA PRO A 231 18.16 -17.13 -2.32
C PRO A 231 17.80 -18.13 -1.22
N GLN A 232 17.08 -19.17 -1.63
CA GLN A 232 16.62 -20.22 -0.73
C GLN A 232 17.92 -20.81 -0.15
N PRO A 233 18.18 -20.70 1.16
CA PRO A 233 19.19 -21.57 1.75
C PRO A 233 18.80 -22.99 1.35
N PRO A 234 19.77 -23.86 1.00
CA PRO A 234 19.48 -25.21 0.53
C PRO A 234 18.37 -25.80 1.39
N TYR A 235 17.30 -26.33 0.76
CA TYR A 235 16.15 -26.87 1.48
C TYR A 235 16.65 -27.99 2.39
N VAL A 236 17.04 -27.62 3.60
CA VAL A 236 17.37 -28.57 4.66
C VAL A 236 16.02 -29.12 5.05
N GLN A 237 15.74 -30.33 4.58
CA GLN A 237 14.58 -31.06 5.03
C GLN A 237 14.59 -31.01 6.57
N PRO A 238 13.53 -30.49 7.22
CA PRO A 238 13.49 -30.40 8.66
C PRO A 238 13.81 -31.77 9.26
N ALA A 239 14.60 -31.79 10.33
CA ALA A 239 14.98 -33.05 10.95
C ALA A 239 13.77 -33.81 11.51
N ILE A 240 12.61 -33.16 11.69
CA ILE A 240 11.32 -33.76 12.06
C ILE A 240 10.19 -33.14 11.24
N TYR A 241 9.29 -33.96 10.70
CA TYR A 241 8.15 -33.51 9.90
C TYR A 241 6.98 -34.52 9.93
N GLN A 242 5.79 -34.05 9.53
CA GLN A 242 4.63 -34.92 9.36
C GLN A 242 4.80 -35.79 8.11
N GLU A 243 4.53 -37.09 8.26
CA GLU A 243 4.55 -38.08 7.18
C GLU A 243 3.20 -38.81 7.16
N GLY A 244 2.84 -39.52 6.08
CA GLY A 244 1.65 -40.39 6.08
C GLY A 244 0.30 -39.69 5.86
N GLY A 245 0.30 -38.45 5.36
CA GLY A 245 -0.92 -37.70 5.01
C GLY A 245 -1.50 -36.87 6.16
N GLN A 246 -2.76 -36.46 6.03
CA GLN A 246 -3.42 -35.60 7.02
C GLN A 246 -3.74 -36.38 8.30
N GLY A 247 -3.49 -35.78 9.46
CA GLY A 247 -3.93 -36.30 10.74
C GLY A 247 -5.45 -36.23 10.89
N ILE A 248 -5.97 -36.88 11.93
CA ILE A 248 -7.41 -36.90 12.24
C ILE A 248 -7.60 -36.23 13.59
N LEU A 249 -8.40 -35.16 13.62
CA LEU A 249 -8.78 -34.43 14.83
C LEU A 249 -10.25 -34.66 15.13
N THR A 250 -10.55 -35.25 16.29
CA THR A 250 -11.92 -35.55 16.73
C THR A 250 -12.50 -34.43 17.60
N SER A 251 -13.83 -34.32 17.65
CA SER A 251 -14.54 -33.43 18.59
C SER A 251 -14.23 -33.69 20.08
N GLN A 252 -13.71 -34.87 20.41
CA GLN A 252 -13.22 -35.22 21.75
C GLN A 252 -11.82 -34.65 22.04
N GLY A 253 -11.25 -33.85 21.13
CA GLY A 253 -9.91 -33.28 21.27
C GLY A 253 -8.79 -34.30 21.06
N VAL A 254 -9.04 -35.43 20.42
CA VAL A 254 -7.99 -36.42 20.11
C VAL A 254 -7.48 -36.19 18.69
N LEU A 255 -6.18 -35.92 18.57
CA LEU A 255 -5.45 -35.79 17.31
C LEU A 255 -4.57 -37.02 17.10
N ASN A 256 -4.74 -37.71 15.97
CA ASN A 256 -3.85 -38.79 15.53
C ASN A 256 -3.11 -38.36 14.26
N PHE A 257 -1.79 -38.50 14.25
CA PHE A 257 -0.96 -38.12 13.11
C PHE A 257 0.32 -38.97 13.06
N GLN A 258 1.00 -38.94 11.92
CA GLN A 258 2.26 -39.65 11.70
C GLN A 258 3.40 -38.64 11.58
N VAL A 259 4.53 -38.96 12.20
CA VAL A 259 5.74 -38.14 12.21
C VAL A 259 6.93 -38.98 11.80
N TYR A 260 7.81 -38.39 10.99
CA TYR A 260 9.13 -38.91 10.70
C TYR A 260 10.19 -37.96 11.24
N SER A 261 11.26 -38.51 11.81
CA SER A 261 12.42 -37.74 12.27
C SER A 261 13.71 -38.38 11.77
N THR A 262 14.66 -37.62 11.24
CA THR A 262 15.97 -38.11 10.78
C THR A 262 16.95 -38.36 11.94
N VAL A 263 16.68 -37.75 13.09
CA VAL A 263 17.45 -37.87 14.34
C VAL A 263 16.50 -38.12 15.52
N PRO A 264 16.97 -38.60 16.69
CA PRO A 264 16.10 -38.77 17.86
C PRO A 264 15.44 -37.44 18.25
N ALA A 265 14.13 -37.47 18.51
CA ALA A 265 13.37 -36.29 18.87
C ALA A 265 12.39 -36.57 20.03
N THR A 266 12.14 -35.55 20.86
CA THR A 266 11.18 -35.64 21.96
C THR A 266 10.05 -34.63 21.76
N LEU A 267 8.80 -35.08 21.60
CA LEU A 267 7.63 -34.21 21.52
C LEU A 267 7.31 -33.62 22.90
N ILE A 268 7.20 -32.29 22.96
CA ILE A 268 6.99 -31.55 24.22
C ILE A 268 5.52 -31.16 24.35
N LEU A 269 4.99 -30.43 23.36
CA LEU A 269 3.63 -29.92 23.36
C LEU A 269 3.13 -29.74 21.92
N ALA A 270 1.82 -29.68 21.76
CA ALA A 270 1.21 -29.26 20.52
C ALA A 270 0.09 -28.24 20.78
N PHE A 271 -0.22 -27.45 19.77
CA PHE A 271 -1.12 -26.32 19.86
C PHE A 271 -1.92 -26.18 18.57
N ILE A 272 -3.25 -26.08 18.69
CA ILE A 272 -4.14 -25.88 17.55
C ILE A 272 -4.20 -24.39 17.23
N GLU A 273 -3.70 -24.01 16.05
CA GLU A 273 -3.71 -22.63 15.59
C GLU A 273 -5.15 -22.13 15.37
N GLY A 274 -5.44 -20.92 15.85
CA GLY A 274 -6.76 -20.29 15.72
C GLY A 274 -7.73 -20.57 16.86
N VAL A 275 -7.46 -21.56 17.72
CA VAL A 275 -8.31 -21.87 18.89
C VAL A 275 -7.58 -21.69 20.23
N ASN A 276 -6.27 -21.47 20.19
CA ASN A 276 -5.41 -21.25 21.36
C ASN A 276 -5.42 -22.37 22.42
N ILE A 277 -5.59 -23.62 21.99
CA ILE A 277 -5.66 -24.79 22.89
C ILE A 277 -4.39 -25.63 22.73
N SER A 278 -3.73 -25.89 23.86
CA SER A 278 -2.55 -26.76 23.95
C SER A 278 -2.92 -28.18 24.34
N THR A 279 -2.03 -29.11 24.05
CA THR A 279 -2.17 -30.52 24.41
C THR A 279 -2.11 -30.72 25.91
N SER A 280 -3.01 -31.57 26.43
CA SER A 280 -2.91 -32.13 27.77
C SER A 280 -1.91 -33.29 27.83
N THR A 281 -1.84 -34.11 26.78
CA THR A 281 -0.90 -35.24 26.68
C THR A 281 -0.50 -35.50 25.23
N ILE A 282 0.71 -36.02 25.02
CA ILE A 282 1.22 -36.49 23.72
C ILE A 282 1.89 -37.83 23.93
N TRP A 283 1.57 -38.82 23.11
CA TRP A 283 2.15 -40.14 23.18
C TRP A 283 2.35 -40.77 21.80
N PRO A 284 3.50 -41.41 21.52
CA PRO A 284 4.70 -41.44 22.35
C PRO A 284 5.40 -40.08 22.38
N GLN A 285 6.12 -39.77 23.47
CA GLN A 285 6.94 -38.55 23.54
C GLN A 285 8.27 -38.70 22.82
N SER A 286 8.86 -39.90 22.80
CA SER A 286 10.13 -40.17 22.12
C SER A 286 9.86 -40.68 20.71
N ILE A 287 10.51 -40.07 19.72
CA ILE A 287 10.45 -40.43 18.30
C ILE A 287 11.81 -41.01 17.90
N PRO A 288 11.86 -42.29 17.51
CA PRO A 288 13.10 -42.91 17.03
C PRO A 288 13.55 -42.29 15.69
N PRO A 289 14.86 -42.24 15.43
CA PRO A 289 15.39 -41.76 14.17
C PRO A 289 15.06 -42.70 13.01
N ASN A 290 14.82 -42.12 11.84
CA ASN A 290 14.58 -42.75 10.56
C ASN A 290 13.37 -43.71 10.52
N GLN A 291 12.33 -43.41 11.30
CA GLN A 291 11.12 -44.21 11.37
C GLN A 291 9.87 -43.32 11.43
N ILE A 292 8.80 -43.78 10.79
CA ILE A 292 7.48 -43.16 10.88
C ILE A 292 6.83 -43.65 12.18
N THR A 293 6.42 -42.71 13.03
CA THR A 293 5.81 -42.98 14.32
C THR A 293 4.39 -42.42 14.36
N ASN A 294 3.42 -43.25 14.76
CA ASN A 294 2.06 -42.80 15.03
C ASN A 294 2.03 -42.07 16.37
N VAL A 295 1.54 -40.84 16.37
CA VAL A 295 1.44 -39.97 17.54
C VAL A 295 -0.01 -39.64 17.80
N THR A 296 -0.41 -39.80 19.05
CA THR A 296 -1.69 -39.36 19.58
C THR A 296 -1.47 -38.20 20.53
N ALA A 297 -2.04 -37.05 20.20
CA ALA A 297 -2.08 -35.86 21.04
C ALA A 297 -3.52 -35.63 21.53
N LYS A 298 -3.69 -35.43 22.84
CA LYS A 298 -4.99 -35.09 23.42
C LYS A 298 -5.02 -33.61 23.80
N PHE A 299 -6.13 -32.98 23.49
CA PHE A 299 -6.50 -31.62 23.84
C PHE A 299 -7.74 -31.66 24.72
N THR A 300 -8.11 -30.53 25.31
CA THR A 300 -9.45 -30.36 25.88
C THR A 300 -10.50 -30.54 24.76
N PRO A 301 -11.70 -31.08 25.04
CA PRO A 301 -12.75 -31.22 24.02
C PRO A 301 -13.03 -29.90 23.29
N ILE A 302 -13.18 -29.98 21.97
CA ILE A 302 -13.34 -28.82 21.09
C ILE A 302 -14.43 -29.06 20.05
N GLN A 303 -15.06 -27.97 19.62
CA GLN A 303 -15.99 -28.03 18.49
C GLN A 303 -15.18 -28.15 17.20
N VAL A 304 -15.26 -29.31 16.57
CA VAL A 304 -14.61 -29.62 15.30
C VAL A 304 -15.68 -29.64 14.21
N THR A 305 -15.40 -28.95 13.11
CA THR A 305 -16.26 -28.98 11.92
C THR A 305 -15.82 -30.17 11.05
N PRO A 306 -16.73 -31.10 10.71
CA PRO A 306 -16.39 -32.24 9.87
C PRO A 306 -15.80 -31.79 8.53
N ASN A 307 -14.71 -32.44 8.11
CA ASN A 307 -13.93 -32.16 6.89
C ASN A 307 -13.18 -30.82 6.85
N ALA A 308 -13.21 -30.01 7.91
CA ALA A 308 -12.39 -28.80 7.99
C ALA A 308 -10.92 -29.15 8.29
N GLN A 309 -9.98 -28.39 7.72
CA GLN A 309 -8.56 -28.55 7.98
C GLN A 309 -8.11 -27.70 9.18
N TYR A 310 -7.35 -28.32 10.07
CA TYR A 310 -6.78 -27.72 11.27
C TYR A 310 -5.26 -27.77 11.19
N ARG A 311 -4.64 -26.63 11.48
CA ARG A 311 -3.17 -26.52 11.55
C ARG A 311 -2.75 -26.64 13.01
N VAL A 312 -1.94 -27.64 13.30
CA VAL A 312 -1.45 -27.93 14.65
C VAL A 312 0.06 -27.73 14.66
N ARG A 313 0.53 -26.83 15.51
CA ARG A 313 1.96 -26.62 15.75
C ARG A 313 2.43 -27.57 16.83
N VAL A 314 3.44 -28.38 16.54
CA VAL A 314 4.04 -29.32 17.49
C VAL A 314 5.46 -28.86 17.78
N THR A 315 5.78 -28.73 19.06
CA THR A 315 7.12 -28.40 19.54
C THR A 315 7.83 -29.68 19.95
N ALA A 316 9.03 -29.89 19.41
CA ALA A 316 9.88 -31.03 19.69
C ALA A 316 11.28 -30.59 20.09
N LEU A 317 11.94 -31.37 20.93
CA LEU A 317 13.38 -31.28 21.19
C LEU A 317 14.09 -32.19 20.20
N VAL A 318 14.81 -31.62 19.24
CA VAL A 318 15.54 -32.35 18.21
C VAL A 318 17.02 -32.09 18.42
N ASN A 319 17.78 -33.13 18.78
CA ASN A 319 19.21 -33.01 19.10
C ASN A 319 19.52 -31.90 20.14
N GLY A 320 18.66 -31.76 21.16
CA GLY A 320 18.79 -30.75 22.22
C GLY A 320 18.32 -29.34 21.85
N VAL A 321 17.82 -29.12 20.63
CA VAL A 321 17.29 -27.83 20.17
C VAL A 321 15.76 -27.90 20.03
N THR A 322 15.07 -26.94 20.65
CA THR A 322 13.63 -26.80 20.50
C THR A 322 13.27 -26.38 19.07
N THR A 323 12.50 -27.21 18.38
CA THR A 323 12.09 -27.05 16.98
C THR A 323 10.58 -27.20 16.87
N ASP A 324 9.93 -26.27 16.18
CA ASP A 324 8.51 -26.36 15.86
C ASP A 324 8.30 -26.93 14.45
N PHE A 325 7.35 -27.85 14.31
CA PHE A 325 6.88 -28.31 13.01
C PHE A 325 5.34 -28.29 12.95
N VAL A 326 4.81 -28.41 11.75
CA VAL A 326 3.38 -28.26 11.48
C VAL A 326 2.78 -29.61 11.13
N VAL A 327 1.63 -29.91 11.73
CA VAL A 327 0.77 -31.04 11.43
C VAL A 327 -0.55 -30.50 10.88
N ILE A 328 -0.95 -30.99 9.70
CA ILE A 328 -2.25 -30.74 9.10
C ILE A 328 -3.18 -31.89 9.47
N ALA A 329 -4.32 -31.56 10.06
CA ALA A 329 -5.34 -32.53 10.48
C ALA A 329 -6.70 -32.20 9.88
N VAL A 330 -7.54 -33.22 9.66
CA VAL A 330 -8.92 -33.07 9.23
C VAL A 330 -9.85 -33.33 10.41
N GLY A 331 -10.85 -32.48 10.54
CA GLY A 331 -11.90 -32.62 11.53
C GLY A 331 -12.85 -33.78 11.22
N THR A 332 -13.11 -34.61 12.23
CA THR A 332 -14.12 -35.68 12.19
C THR A 332 -15.07 -35.58 13.37
#